data_AF-A0A2E6VUQ8-F1
#
_entry.id   AF-A0A2E6VUQ8-F1
#
_cell.length_a   1.000
_cell.length_b   1.000
_cell.length_c   1.000
_cell.angle_alpha   90.00
_cell.angle_beta   90.00
_cell.angle_gamma   90.00
#
_symmetry.space_group_name_H-M   'P 1'
#
loop_
_entity.id
_entity.type
_entity.pdbx_description
1 polymer ?
#
loop_
_entity_poly.entity_id
_entity_poly.type
_entity_poly.pdbx_seq_one_letter_code
_entity_poly.pdbx_strand_id
1 'polypeptide(L)'
;MQEMAIESDAAVEVLLGELTFSVVLEAHPDHLLRTLTWYQRLCEVRAGIPFVFVHDMGLLLAHQPGTDIHLGVRRRTLSIAQERNPHQDFEGPRQLLKETLAFFDLISSSPMVKTLRTQKNSDTLMVALLAHLFEGIHLHGLANTPPARVLKGASKLHNLEPGSLLVPSQIQTLSQALSSLMRHKTQLLIAIEQVDLDALKLLQMTQGATGESALLLELHQMFATPMANDIANFSLDLLPSVLETKRSHGAQRYLVDGFASVETRGNLDSLLPSELVYDDELFDRRYLHREQLYYAREKDHENKDRHHIFLVDASASMRGLRTVFARGVALAMAKKALLAGDQVTWRFFDSRLHDKQRLSNKNMRVPYLLCFRGEKGRDTTEVFTALHRELARQHQEAKEDVVITFFSHSRCVIRPEVVLGLKNFAKLRGVFVKPNADELYLDYLNRLDGHHVISASVLEDRAQRQDQALSLLAGYQVGTADRGN
;
A
#
# COMPACT_ATOMS: atom_id res chain seq x y z
N MET A 1 -35.57 13.99 24.96
CA MET A 1 -36.56 13.58 23.93
C MET A 1 -36.78 14.79 23.04
N GLN A 2 -35.94 14.94 22.03
CA GLN A 2 -36.10 15.98 21.00
C GLN A 2 -35.58 15.31 19.73
N GLU A 3 -36.50 14.66 19.01
CA GLU A 3 -36.26 14.13 17.67
C GLU A 3 -35.95 15.32 16.77
N MET A 4 -34.66 15.53 16.52
CA MET A 4 -34.21 16.43 15.47
C MET A 4 -34.59 15.78 14.14
N ALA A 5 -35.66 16.27 13.52
CA ALA A 5 -36.07 15.91 12.17
C ALA A 5 -34.96 16.30 11.19
N ILE A 6 -34.12 15.34 10.82
CA ILE A 6 -33.19 15.47 9.71
C ILE A 6 -34.00 15.23 8.43
N GLU A 7 -34.26 16.32 7.69
CA GLU A 7 -34.85 16.35 6.34
C GLU A 7 -34.11 15.38 5.41
N SER A 8 -34.85 14.61 4.60
CA SER A 8 -34.25 13.90 3.48
C SER A 8 -33.78 14.95 2.47
N ASP A 9 -32.48 14.94 2.18
CA ASP A 9 -31.93 15.79 1.12
C ASP A 9 -32.56 15.33 -0.20
N ALA A 10 -33.31 16.20 -0.87
CA ALA A 10 -33.98 15.89 -2.14
C ALA A 10 -33.00 15.32 -3.18
N ALA A 11 -31.71 15.65 -3.08
CA ALA A 11 -30.67 15.06 -3.91
C ALA A 11 -30.50 13.55 -3.68
N VAL A 12 -30.60 13.07 -2.44
CA VAL A 12 -30.49 11.63 -2.12
C VAL A 12 -31.70 10.86 -2.64
N GLU A 13 -32.91 11.41 -2.52
CA GLU A 13 -34.11 10.76 -3.05
C GLU A 13 -34.04 10.56 -4.57
N VAL A 14 -33.55 11.57 -5.29
CA VAL A 14 -33.31 11.49 -6.75
C VAL A 14 -32.29 10.39 -7.08
N LEU A 15 -31.21 10.24 -6.31
CA LEU A 15 -30.24 9.17 -6.49
C LEU A 15 -30.87 7.79 -6.24
N LEU A 16 -31.64 7.65 -5.17
CA LEU A 16 -32.34 6.39 -4.87
C LEU A 16 -33.32 6.01 -5.96
N GLY A 17 -33.96 6.98 -6.63
CA GLY A 17 -34.79 6.75 -7.81
C GLY A 17 -34.08 5.94 -8.90
N GLU A 18 -32.77 6.13 -9.08
CA GLU A 18 -31.97 5.39 -10.08
C GLU A 18 -31.94 3.89 -9.82
N LEU A 19 -32.09 3.44 -8.56
CA LEU A 19 -32.14 2.02 -8.21
C LEU A 19 -33.34 1.29 -8.80
N THR A 20 -34.33 2.01 -9.36
CA THR A 20 -35.39 1.41 -10.18
C THR A 20 -34.83 0.58 -11.34
N PHE A 21 -33.67 0.96 -11.87
CA PHE A 21 -32.96 0.27 -12.95
C PHE A 21 -31.81 -0.62 -12.45
N SER A 22 -31.73 -0.86 -11.14
CA SER A 22 -30.75 -1.77 -10.56
C SER A 22 -31.09 -3.23 -10.88
N VAL A 23 -30.06 -4.02 -11.19
CA VAL A 23 -30.12 -5.47 -11.35
C VAL A 23 -29.55 -6.23 -10.14
N VAL A 24 -29.09 -5.50 -9.11
CA VAL A 24 -28.55 -6.04 -7.87
C VAL A 24 -29.48 -5.68 -6.71
N LEU A 25 -29.95 -6.69 -6.00
CA LEU A 25 -30.85 -6.57 -4.87
C LEU A 25 -30.07 -6.77 -3.58
N GLU A 26 -30.01 -5.74 -2.75
CA GLU A 26 -29.42 -5.79 -1.41
C GLU A 26 -30.31 -6.56 -0.42
N ALA A 27 -29.71 -7.43 0.40
CA ALA A 27 -30.40 -8.07 1.52
C ALA A 27 -30.36 -7.23 2.80
N HIS A 28 -29.39 -6.31 2.93
CA HIS A 28 -29.14 -5.53 4.14
C HIS A 28 -29.12 -4.01 3.87
N PRO A 29 -29.74 -3.20 4.74
CA PRO A 29 -29.79 -1.74 4.55
C PRO A 29 -28.43 -1.06 4.65
N ASP A 30 -27.45 -1.69 5.32
CA ASP A 30 -26.08 -1.19 5.42
C ASP A 30 -25.36 -1.18 4.07
N HIS A 31 -25.74 -2.05 3.13
CA HIS A 31 -25.19 -2.07 1.77
C HIS A 31 -25.52 -0.79 1.01
N LEU A 32 -26.74 -0.27 1.18
CA LEU A 32 -27.16 0.98 0.56
C LEU A 32 -26.41 2.18 1.13
N LEU A 33 -26.21 2.22 2.45
CA LEU A 33 -25.43 3.28 3.09
C LEU A 33 -23.97 3.27 2.61
N ARG A 34 -23.40 2.07 2.46
CA ARG A 34 -22.03 1.87 1.98
C ARG A 34 -21.88 2.32 0.52
N THR A 35 -22.82 1.98 -0.36
CA THR A 35 -22.80 2.40 -1.77
C THR A 35 -22.98 3.90 -1.94
N LEU A 36 -23.81 4.56 -1.12
CA LEU A 36 -23.91 6.03 -1.09
C LEU A 36 -22.59 6.68 -0.66
N THR A 37 -21.90 6.09 0.31
CA THR A 37 -20.56 6.55 0.73
C THR A 37 -19.54 6.39 -0.39
N TRP A 38 -19.57 5.26 -1.12
CA TRP A 38 -18.73 5.07 -2.29
C TRP A 38 -19.02 6.09 -3.39
N TYR A 39 -20.30 6.34 -3.67
CA TYR A 39 -20.74 7.31 -4.67
C TYR A 39 -20.23 8.72 -4.37
N GLN A 40 -20.37 9.17 -3.12
CA GLN A 40 -19.91 10.48 -2.69
C GLN A 40 -18.40 10.63 -2.91
N ARG A 41 -17.60 9.65 -2.46
CA ARG A 41 -16.14 9.67 -2.63
C ARG A 41 -15.75 9.56 -4.11
N LEU A 42 -16.48 8.79 -4.89
CA LEU A 42 -16.22 8.64 -6.32
C LEU A 42 -16.37 9.98 -7.04
N CYS A 43 -17.38 10.78 -6.67
CA CYS A 43 -17.60 12.12 -7.24
C CYS A 43 -16.41 13.08 -7.00
N GLU A 44 -15.59 12.87 -5.95
CA GLU A 44 -14.38 13.67 -5.70
C GLU A 44 -13.27 13.41 -6.73
N VAL A 45 -13.20 12.18 -7.25
CA VAL A 45 -12.18 11.75 -8.22
C VAL A 45 -12.71 11.84 -9.65
N ARG A 46 -14.00 11.56 -9.82
CA ARG A 46 -14.64 11.42 -11.11
C ARG A 46 -16.14 11.72 -11.05
N ALA A 47 -16.55 12.71 -11.83
CA ALA A 47 -17.96 12.98 -12.08
C ALA A 47 -18.54 12.10 -13.21
N GLY A 48 -19.86 11.89 -13.20
CA GLY A 48 -20.61 11.40 -14.36
C GLY A 48 -20.92 9.91 -14.42
N ILE A 49 -20.61 9.14 -13.36
CA ILE A 49 -21.08 7.75 -13.25
C ILE A 49 -22.44 7.78 -12.54
N PRO A 50 -23.52 7.22 -13.13
CA PRO A 50 -24.80 7.04 -12.44
C PRO A 50 -24.68 6.21 -11.16
N PHE A 51 -25.45 6.56 -10.14
CA PHE A 51 -25.44 5.88 -8.84
C PHE A 51 -25.80 4.41 -8.97
N VAL A 52 -26.76 4.06 -9.85
CA VAL A 52 -27.14 2.65 -10.10
C VAL A 52 -25.96 1.76 -10.46
N PHE A 53 -24.96 2.26 -11.18
CA PHE A 53 -23.78 1.46 -11.56
C PHE A 53 -22.75 1.37 -10.45
N VAL A 54 -22.59 2.41 -9.64
CA VAL A 54 -21.75 2.37 -8.43
C VAL A 54 -22.33 1.38 -7.43
N HIS A 55 -23.65 1.40 -7.26
CA HIS A 55 -24.39 0.45 -6.45
C HIS A 55 -24.19 -0.98 -6.94
N ASP A 56 -24.60 -1.27 -8.18
CA ASP A 56 -24.63 -2.63 -8.69
C ASP A 56 -23.22 -3.23 -8.80
N MET A 57 -22.27 -2.50 -9.40
CA MET A 57 -20.90 -2.99 -9.57
C MET A 57 -20.17 -3.08 -8.23
N GLY A 58 -20.33 -2.07 -7.37
CA GLY A 58 -19.68 -2.06 -6.05
C GLY A 58 -20.12 -3.23 -5.18
N LEU A 59 -21.44 -3.49 -5.13
CA LEU A 59 -21.97 -4.64 -4.40
C LEU A 59 -21.56 -5.96 -5.03
N LEU A 60 -21.56 -6.06 -6.37
CA LEU A 60 -21.14 -7.27 -7.06
C LEU A 60 -19.68 -7.64 -6.77
N LEU A 61 -18.81 -6.65 -6.63
CA LEU A 61 -17.39 -6.83 -6.33
C LEU A 61 -17.13 -7.10 -4.83
N ALA A 62 -17.97 -6.58 -3.94
CA ALA A 62 -17.80 -6.70 -2.50
C ALA A 62 -18.52 -7.91 -1.87
N HIS A 63 -19.59 -8.40 -2.49
CA HIS A 63 -20.52 -9.35 -1.89
C HIS A 63 -20.85 -10.52 -2.82
N GLN A 64 -21.15 -11.68 -2.24
CA GLN A 64 -21.45 -12.90 -2.99
C GLN A 64 -22.95 -12.97 -3.34
N PRO A 65 -23.31 -13.18 -4.63
CA PRO A 65 -24.68 -13.45 -5.00
C PRO A 65 -25.21 -14.75 -4.40
N GLY A 66 -26.45 -14.71 -3.93
CA GLY A 66 -27.14 -15.82 -3.28
C GLY A 66 -27.05 -15.82 -1.75
N THR A 67 -26.09 -15.09 -1.17
CA THR A 67 -25.95 -14.93 0.30
C THR A 67 -26.32 -13.52 0.73
N ASP A 68 -25.59 -12.52 0.22
CA ASP A 68 -25.65 -11.13 0.70
C ASP A 68 -26.42 -10.22 -0.27
N ILE A 69 -26.41 -10.60 -1.55
CA ILE A 69 -27.08 -9.90 -2.65
C ILE A 69 -27.77 -10.90 -3.58
N HIS A 70 -28.79 -10.47 -4.29
CA HIS A 70 -29.45 -11.27 -5.33
C HIS A 70 -29.42 -10.56 -6.67
N LEU A 71 -29.09 -11.27 -7.74
CA LEU A 71 -29.16 -10.72 -9.09
C LEU A 71 -30.58 -10.88 -9.63
N GLY A 72 -31.21 -9.77 -10.00
CA GLY A 72 -32.56 -9.77 -10.51
C GLY A 72 -33.10 -8.38 -10.77
N VAL A 73 -34.07 -8.30 -11.68
CA VAL A 73 -34.75 -7.05 -11.99
C VAL A 73 -35.77 -6.71 -10.89
N ARG A 74 -35.78 -5.46 -10.40
CA ARG A 74 -36.77 -4.96 -9.44
C ARG A 74 -38.17 -4.81 -10.04
N ARG A 75 -38.85 -5.93 -10.27
CA ARG A 75 -40.17 -5.96 -10.95
C ARG A 75 -41.21 -5.06 -10.29
N ARG A 76 -41.36 -5.14 -8.97
CA ARG A 76 -42.31 -4.32 -8.19
C ARG A 76 -42.01 -2.83 -8.37
N THR A 77 -40.76 -2.45 -8.19
CA THR A 77 -40.27 -1.07 -8.29
C THR A 77 -40.49 -0.49 -9.70
N LEU A 78 -40.21 -1.28 -10.75
CA LEU A 78 -40.50 -0.89 -12.13
C LEU A 78 -41.99 -0.73 -12.41
N SER A 79 -42.85 -1.60 -11.86
CA SER A 79 -44.31 -1.46 -12.01
C SER A 79 -44.79 -0.15 -11.38
N ILE A 80 -44.34 0.18 -10.16
CA ILE A 80 -44.67 1.44 -9.48
C ILE A 80 -44.20 2.64 -10.32
N ALA A 81 -42.99 2.57 -10.88
CA ALA A 81 -42.47 3.64 -11.73
C ALA A 81 -43.27 3.81 -13.03
N GLN A 82 -43.72 2.72 -13.64
CA GLN A 82 -44.57 2.76 -14.83
C GLN A 82 -45.96 3.34 -14.53
N GLU A 83 -46.57 2.93 -13.42
CA GLU A 83 -47.87 3.46 -12.98
C GLU A 83 -47.82 4.98 -12.73
N ARG A 84 -46.72 5.47 -12.16
CA ARG A 84 -46.51 6.92 -11.94
C ARG A 84 -46.15 7.69 -13.20
N ASN A 85 -45.57 7.02 -14.20
CA ASN A 85 -45.10 7.64 -15.43
C ASN A 85 -45.69 6.94 -16.67
N PRO A 86 -47.02 6.92 -16.85
CA PRO A 86 -47.68 6.08 -17.85
C PRO A 86 -47.37 6.47 -19.30
N HIS A 87 -46.89 7.69 -19.53
CA HIS A 87 -46.54 8.21 -20.85
C HIS A 87 -45.08 7.94 -21.24
N GLN A 88 -44.26 7.38 -20.34
CA GLN A 88 -42.86 7.07 -20.59
C GLN A 88 -42.72 5.64 -21.13
N ASP A 89 -41.76 5.43 -22.03
CA ASP A 89 -41.46 4.09 -22.56
C ASP A 89 -40.58 3.31 -21.57
N PHE A 90 -41.11 2.20 -21.05
CA PHE A 90 -40.41 1.26 -20.18
C PHE A 90 -40.04 -0.05 -20.89
N GLU A 91 -40.47 -0.29 -22.13
CA GLU A 91 -40.18 -1.55 -22.83
C GLU A 91 -38.72 -1.63 -23.28
N GLY A 92 -38.18 -0.56 -23.86
CA GLY A 92 -36.75 -0.47 -24.19
C GLY A 92 -35.84 -0.72 -22.96
N PRO A 93 -36.05 0.00 -21.84
CA PRO A 93 -35.28 -0.21 -20.62
C PRO A 93 -35.46 -1.61 -20.02
N ARG A 94 -36.65 -2.21 -20.08
CA ARG A 94 -36.87 -3.61 -19.63
C ARG A 94 -36.00 -4.60 -20.39
N GLN A 95 -35.85 -4.42 -21.70
CA GLN A 95 -34.99 -5.27 -22.50
C GLN A 95 -33.51 -5.07 -22.13
N LEU A 96 -33.06 -3.82 -22.01
CA LEU A 96 -31.69 -3.49 -21.57
C LEU A 96 -31.37 -4.04 -20.17
N LEU A 97 -32.33 -4.03 -19.25
CA LEU A 97 -32.15 -4.60 -17.91
C LEU A 97 -31.95 -6.11 -17.93
N LYS A 98 -32.63 -6.84 -18.83
CA LYS A 98 -32.39 -8.29 -19.02
C LYS A 98 -30.97 -8.55 -19.52
N GLU A 99 -30.51 -7.75 -20.49
CA GLU A 99 -29.16 -7.87 -21.04
C GLU A 99 -28.10 -7.49 -19.99
N THR A 100 -28.36 -6.44 -19.21
CA THR A 100 -27.50 -6.01 -18.10
C THR A 100 -27.44 -7.08 -17.01
N LEU A 101 -28.56 -7.70 -16.66
CA LEU A 101 -28.60 -8.81 -15.71
C LEU A 101 -27.73 -9.98 -16.17
N ALA A 102 -27.88 -10.42 -17.43
CA ALA A 102 -27.06 -11.50 -17.99
C ALA A 102 -25.57 -11.13 -17.99
N PHE A 103 -25.25 -9.86 -18.24
CA PHE A 103 -23.88 -9.35 -18.19
C PHE A 103 -23.30 -9.34 -16.77
N PHE A 104 -24.07 -8.93 -15.76
CA PHE A 104 -23.65 -8.93 -14.35
C PHE A 104 -23.50 -10.35 -13.80
N ASP A 105 -24.32 -11.29 -14.26
CA ASP A 105 -24.18 -12.71 -13.95
C ASP A 105 -22.87 -13.30 -14.52
N LEU A 106 -22.51 -12.91 -15.74
CA LEU A 106 -21.21 -13.24 -16.34
C LEU A 106 -20.05 -12.67 -15.52
N ILE A 107 -20.09 -11.39 -15.15
CA ILE A 107 -19.07 -10.75 -14.30
C ILE A 107 -18.96 -11.47 -12.95
N SER A 108 -20.09 -11.79 -12.33
CA SER A 108 -20.13 -12.49 -11.04
C SER A 108 -19.41 -13.84 -11.08
N SER A 109 -19.47 -14.49 -12.24
CA SER A 109 -18.89 -15.80 -12.47
C SER A 109 -17.38 -15.76 -12.72
N SER A 110 -16.81 -14.58 -13.02
CA SER A 110 -15.37 -14.38 -13.25
C SER A 110 -14.55 -14.82 -12.02
N PRO A 111 -13.45 -15.59 -12.23
CA PRO A 111 -12.51 -15.95 -11.16
C PRO A 111 -11.94 -14.73 -10.43
N MET A 112 -11.72 -13.64 -11.17
CA MET A 112 -11.19 -12.39 -10.63
C MET A 112 -12.12 -11.82 -9.56
N VAL A 113 -13.40 -11.66 -9.91
CA VAL A 113 -14.42 -11.11 -9.01
C VAL A 113 -14.65 -12.02 -7.80
N LYS A 114 -14.64 -13.35 -8.00
CA LYS A 114 -14.71 -14.30 -6.88
C LYS A 114 -13.54 -14.12 -5.91
N THR A 115 -12.32 -13.93 -6.43
CA THR A 115 -11.14 -13.67 -5.59
C THR A 115 -11.23 -12.33 -4.87
N LEU A 116 -11.70 -11.28 -5.54
CA LEU A 116 -11.88 -9.97 -4.93
C LEU A 116 -12.85 -10.01 -3.74
N ARG A 117 -13.93 -10.78 -3.81
CA ARG A 117 -14.92 -10.92 -2.73
C ARG A 117 -14.38 -11.62 -1.48
N THR A 118 -13.47 -12.57 -1.64
CA THR A 118 -12.88 -13.26 -0.48
C THR A 118 -11.90 -12.37 0.29
N GLN A 119 -11.46 -11.29 -0.34
CA GLN A 119 -10.56 -10.32 0.26
C GLN A 119 -11.33 -9.21 0.99
N LYS A 120 -10.83 -8.80 2.16
CA LYS A 120 -11.42 -7.70 2.91
C LYS A 120 -11.00 -6.36 2.29
N ASN A 121 -11.82 -5.85 1.38
CA ASN A 121 -11.57 -4.59 0.69
C ASN A 121 -12.08 -3.39 1.49
N SER A 122 -11.22 -2.38 1.65
CA SER A 122 -11.61 -1.10 2.25
C SER A 122 -12.47 -0.28 1.30
N ASP A 123 -13.30 0.62 1.83
CA ASP A 123 -14.19 1.44 1.01
C ASP A 123 -13.43 2.37 0.06
N THR A 124 -12.30 2.92 0.50
CA THR A 124 -11.43 3.72 -0.38
C THR A 124 -10.87 2.89 -1.54
N LEU A 125 -10.51 1.63 -1.30
CA LEU A 125 -10.03 0.73 -2.36
C LEU A 125 -11.15 0.38 -3.34
N MET A 126 -12.36 0.15 -2.84
CA MET A 126 -13.54 -0.06 -3.69
C MET A 126 -13.81 1.14 -4.59
N VAL A 127 -13.73 2.36 -4.05
CA VAL A 127 -13.94 3.59 -4.84
C VAL A 127 -12.86 3.76 -5.91
N ALA A 128 -11.58 3.52 -5.58
CA ALA A 128 -10.49 3.60 -6.56
C ALA A 128 -10.65 2.55 -7.68
N LEU A 129 -11.06 1.32 -7.30
CA LEU A 129 -11.34 0.25 -8.24
C LEU A 129 -12.51 0.61 -9.17
N LEU A 130 -13.63 1.10 -8.63
CA LEU A 130 -14.77 1.55 -9.43
C LEU A 130 -14.38 2.70 -10.38
N ALA A 131 -13.59 3.66 -9.91
CA ALA A 131 -13.08 4.76 -10.74
C ALA A 131 -12.28 4.24 -11.95
N HIS A 132 -11.44 3.23 -11.72
CA HIS A 132 -10.63 2.57 -12.74
C HIS A 132 -11.46 1.70 -13.69
N LEU A 133 -12.40 0.89 -13.18
CA LEU A 133 -13.24 0.03 -14.03
C LEU A 133 -14.07 0.81 -15.05
N PHE A 134 -14.54 1.99 -14.66
CA PHE A 134 -15.28 2.85 -15.57
C PHE A 134 -14.37 3.77 -16.40
N GLU A 135 -13.04 3.69 -16.28
CA GLU A 135 -12.07 4.52 -17.01
C GLU A 135 -12.27 4.44 -18.52
N GLY A 136 -12.37 5.61 -19.17
CA GLY A 136 -12.67 5.72 -20.60
C GLY A 136 -14.12 5.39 -21.01
N ILE A 137 -15.01 5.00 -20.08
CA ILE A 137 -16.44 4.79 -20.37
C ILE A 137 -17.20 6.09 -20.15
N HIS A 138 -17.78 6.63 -21.23
CA HIS A 138 -18.65 7.80 -21.19
C HIS A 138 -20.09 7.36 -20.93
N LEU A 139 -20.44 7.27 -19.65
CA LEU A 139 -21.82 7.08 -19.23
C LEU A 139 -22.51 8.44 -19.27
N HIS A 140 -23.67 8.50 -19.93
CA HIS A 140 -24.51 9.70 -19.88
C HIS A 140 -25.15 9.74 -18.50
N GLY A 141 -24.47 10.40 -17.56
CA GLY A 141 -24.99 10.65 -16.22
C GLY A 141 -25.79 11.95 -16.17
N LEU A 142 -26.74 12.00 -15.24
CA LEU A 142 -27.24 13.28 -14.76
C LEU A 142 -26.04 14.04 -14.16
N ALA A 143 -25.97 15.35 -14.37
CA ALA A 143 -24.97 16.19 -13.70
C ALA A 143 -25.28 16.20 -12.20
N ASN A 144 -24.81 15.16 -11.50
CA ASN A 144 -25.18 14.93 -10.12
C ASN A 144 -24.21 15.69 -9.23
N THR A 145 -24.74 16.71 -8.56
CA THR A 145 -24.09 17.32 -7.41
C THR A 145 -23.85 16.22 -6.37
N PRO A 146 -22.65 16.06 -5.81
CA PRO A 146 -22.44 15.09 -4.73
C PRO A 146 -23.43 15.37 -3.59
N PRO A 147 -24.09 14.34 -3.02
CA PRO A 147 -25.02 14.56 -1.92
C PRO A 147 -24.26 15.25 -0.77
N ALA A 148 -24.79 16.36 -0.29
CA ALA A 148 -24.07 17.25 0.64
C ALA A 148 -23.77 16.55 1.98
N ARG A 149 -24.56 15.55 2.36
CA ARG A 149 -24.33 14.65 3.50
C ARG A 149 -24.89 13.25 3.22
N VAL A 150 -24.09 12.21 3.41
CA VAL A 150 -24.63 10.85 3.57
C VAL A 150 -25.50 10.83 4.83
N LEU A 151 -26.77 10.46 4.65
CA LEU A 151 -27.75 10.37 5.72
C LEU A 151 -27.21 9.50 6.87
N LYS A 152 -27.13 10.06 8.08
CA LYS A 152 -26.87 9.28 9.28
C LYS A 152 -28.16 8.56 9.68
N GLY A 153 -28.34 7.33 9.19
CA GLY A 153 -29.42 6.44 9.63
C GLY A 153 -29.97 5.52 8.54
N ALA A 154 -29.54 4.25 8.54
CA ALA A 154 -30.00 3.22 7.61
C ALA A 154 -31.52 2.94 7.70
N SER A 155 -32.15 3.20 8.85
CA SER A 155 -33.57 2.92 9.11
C SER A 155 -34.55 3.74 8.27
N LYS A 156 -34.18 4.97 7.87
CA LYS A 156 -35.05 5.81 7.02
C LYS A 156 -35.01 5.37 5.55
N LEU A 157 -33.93 4.74 5.10
CA LEU A 157 -33.75 4.29 3.73
C LEU A 157 -34.54 3.00 3.42
N HIS A 158 -34.79 2.17 4.44
CA HIS A 158 -35.40 0.85 4.29
C HIS A 158 -36.85 0.88 3.77
N ASN A 159 -37.59 1.96 4.01
CA ASN A 159 -39.01 2.06 3.65
C ASN A 159 -39.25 2.82 2.34
N LEU A 160 -38.19 3.28 1.68
CA LEU A 160 -38.30 4.02 0.43
C LEU A 160 -38.35 3.04 -0.74
N GLU A 161 -39.43 3.12 -1.52
CA GLU A 161 -39.57 2.37 -2.77
C GLU A 161 -38.91 3.20 -3.90
N PRO A 162 -37.81 2.75 -4.52
CA PRO A 162 -37.09 3.55 -5.53
C PRO A 162 -37.95 4.04 -6.69
N GLY A 163 -38.92 3.23 -7.12
CA GLY A 163 -39.83 3.55 -8.23
C GLY A 163 -40.77 4.71 -7.92
N SER A 164 -40.98 4.99 -6.63
CA SER A 164 -41.73 6.16 -6.17
C SER A 164 -40.90 7.46 -6.16
N LEU A 165 -39.57 7.34 -6.25
CA LEU A 165 -38.64 8.47 -6.24
C LEU A 165 -38.12 8.82 -7.64
N LEU A 166 -38.36 7.94 -8.63
CA LEU A 166 -37.91 8.13 -10.00
C LEU A 166 -38.62 9.32 -10.68
N VAL A 167 -37.82 10.29 -11.12
CA VAL A 167 -38.29 11.48 -11.85
C VAL A 167 -38.32 11.19 -13.36
N PRO A 168 -39.32 11.68 -14.13
CA PRO A 168 -39.45 11.41 -15.56
C PRO A 168 -38.19 11.71 -16.39
N SER A 169 -37.47 12.79 -16.07
CA SER A 169 -36.23 13.17 -16.75
C SER A 169 -35.11 12.14 -16.60
N GLN A 170 -35.09 11.38 -15.50
CA GLN A 170 -34.07 10.36 -15.25
C GLN A 170 -34.28 9.12 -16.11
N ILE A 171 -35.52 8.80 -16.51
CA ILE A 171 -35.82 7.57 -17.27
C ILE A 171 -35.03 7.55 -18.57
N GLN A 172 -35.08 8.63 -19.36
CA GLN A 172 -34.36 8.71 -20.62
C GLN A 172 -32.84 8.69 -20.41
N THR A 173 -32.32 9.44 -19.44
CA THR A 173 -30.88 9.49 -19.13
C THR A 173 -30.35 8.12 -18.68
N LEU A 174 -31.05 7.44 -17.77
CA LEU A 174 -30.66 6.10 -17.30
C LEU A 174 -30.76 5.06 -18.41
N SER A 175 -31.75 5.17 -19.30
CA SER A 175 -31.87 4.28 -20.47
C SER A 175 -30.69 4.45 -21.43
N GLN A 176 -30.26 5.69 -21.67
CA GLN A 176 -29.06 5.99 -22.45
C GLN A 176 -27.80 5.48 -21.74
N ALA A 177 -27.72 5.62 -20.43
CA ALA A 177 -26.60 5.15 -19.63
C ALA A 177 -26.48 3.61 -19.66
N LEU A 178 -27.60 2.88 -19.53
CA LEU A 178 -27.67 1.42 -19.69
C LEU A 178 -27.24 1.00 -21.10
N SER A 179 -27.74 1.68 -22.12
CA SER A 179 -27.33 1.43 -23.51
C SER A 179 -25.83 1.67 -23.71
N SER A 180 -25.27 2.72 -23.11
CA SER A 180 -23.83 3.02 -23.16
C SER A 180 -23.02 1.95 -22.45
N LEU A 181 -23.46 1.49 -21.28
CA LEU A 181 -22.82 0.40 -20.55
C LEU A 181 -22.76 -0.87 -21.41
N MET A 182 -23.88 -1.26 -22.03
CA MET A 182 -23.94 -2.45 -22.87
C MET A 182 -23.07 -2.33 -24.13
N ARG A 183 -22.91 -1.13 -24.67
CA ARG A 183 -21.96 -0.86 -25.78
C ARG A 183 -20.50 -1.06 -25.36
N HIS A 184 -20.16 -0.73 -24.12
CA HIS A 184 -18.80 -0.83 -23.56
C HIS A 184 -18.58 -2.09 -22.71
N LYS A 185 -19.49 -3.07 -22.76
CA LYS A 185 -19.43 -4.29 -21.93
C LYS A 185 -18.10 -5.05 -22.03
N THR A 186 -17.52 -5.12 -23.24
CA THR A 186 -16.24 -5.79 -23.47
C THR A 186 -15.08 -5.04 -22.83
N GLN A 187 -15.08 -3.70 -22.91
CA GLN A 187 -14.06 -2.87 -22.25
C GLN A 187 -14.12 -3.06 -20.73
N LEU A 188 -15.32 -3.11 -20.14
CA LEU A 188 -15.48 -3.34 -18.71
C LEU A 188 -15.00 -4.74 -18.29
N LEU A 189 -15.29 -5.78 -19.08
CA LEU A 189 -14.75 -7.13 -18.82
C LEU A 189 -13.23 -7.16 -18.86
N ILE A 190 -12.63 -6.52 -19.87
CA ILE A 190 -11.16 -6.43 -19.96
C ILE A 190 -10.60 -5.68 -18.75
N ALA A 191 -11.21 -4.55 -18.36
CA ALA A 191 -10.77 -3.79 -17.20
C ALA A 191 -10.84 -4.62 -15.91
N ILE A 192 -11.89 -5.42 -15.71
CA ILE A 192 -12.02 -6.32 -14.57
C ILE A 192 -10.92 -7.38 -14.59
N GLU A 193 -10.69 -8.06 -15.72
CA GLU A 193 -9.67 -9.11 -15.84
C GLU A 193 -8.23 -8.55 -15.74
N GLN A 194 -8.02 -7.26 -16.00
CA GLN A 194 -6.72 -6.59 -15.88
C GLN A 194 -6.39 -6.12 -14.46
N VAL A 195 -7.33 -6.22 -13.52
CA VAL A 195 -7.07 -5.87 -12.12
C VAL A 195 -6.02 -6.83 -11.55
N ASP A 196 -4.88 -6.29 -11.14
CA ASP A 196 -3.81 -7.09 -10.57
C ASP A 196 -4.11 -7.43 -9.09
N LEU A 197 -4.41 -8.70 -8.84
CA LEU A 197 -4.69 -9.23 -7.50
C LEU A 197 -3.48 -9.19 -6.56
N ASP A 198 -2.28 -9.28 -7.09
CA ASP A 198 -1.05 -9.27 -6.31
C ASP A 198 -0.74 -7.84 -5.84
N ALA A 199 -1.00 -6.83 -6.66
CA ALA A 199 -0.98 -5.43 -6.21
C ALA A 199 -1.97 -5.17 -5.05
N LEU A 200 -3.19 -5.71 -5.14
CA LEU A 200 -4.19 -5.63 -4.07
C LEU A 200 -3.76 -6.37 -2.80
N LYS A 201 -3.16 -7.56 -2.95
CA LYS A 201 -2.64 -8.35 -1.84
C LYS A 201 -1.51 -7.62 -1.13
N LEU A 202 -0.58 -7.01 -1.87
CA LEU A 202 0.50 -6.19 -1.30
C LEU A 202 -0.08 -5.01 -0.50
N LEU A 203 -1.10 -4.34 -1.03
CA LEU A 203 -1.80 -3.29 -0.28
C LEU A 203 -2.39 -3.80 1.03
N GLN A 204 -3.07 -4.94 1.02
CA GLN A 204 -3.65 -5.51 2.24
C GLN A 204 -2.59 -5.91 3.27
N MET A 205 -1.46 -6.47 2.84
CA MET A 205 -0.35 -6.84 3.73
C MET A 205 0.33 -5.63 4.39
N THR A 206 0.20 -4.46 3.78
CA THR A 206 0.92 -3.23 4.17
C THR A 206 0.02 -2.14 4.73
N GLN A 207 -1.30 -2.28 4.59
CA GLN A 207 -2.29 -1.39 5.20
C GLN A 207 -2.49 -1.71 6.68
N GLY A 208 -2.05 -0.79 7.53
CA GLY A 208 -2.78 -0.44 8.75
C GLY A 208 -3.67 0.76 8.45
N ALA A 209 -4.80 0.84 9.13
CA ALA A 209 -5.81 1.89 8.93
C ALA A 209 -5.21 3.30 8.99
N THR A 210 -5.09 4.02 7.86
CA THR A 210 -4.91 5.48 7.85
C THR A 210 -5.36 6.16 6.54
N GLY A 211 -6.02 7.33 6.68
CA GLY A 211 -6.03 8.46 5.74
C GLY A 211 -6.81 8.32 4.43
N GLU A 212 -8.12 8.54 4.46
CA GLU A 212 -9.03 8.04 3.41
C GLU A 212 -9.09 8.80 2.08
N SER A 213 -8.75 10.10 2.02
CA SER A 213 -8.92 10.90 0.78
C SER A 213 -7.66 11.05 -0.07
N ALA A 214 -6.49 11.34 0.54
CA ALA A 214 -5.22 11.45 -0.21
C ALA A 214 -4.79 10.10 -0.82
N LEU A 215 -5.18 9.00 -0.17
CA LEU A 215 -4.94 7.64 -0.63
C LEU A 215 -5.74 7.30 -1.90
N LEU A 216 -6.89 7.96 -2.14
CA LEU A 216 -7.81 7.57 -3.20
C LEU A 216 -7.23 7.86 -4.61
N LEU A 217 -6.66 9.05 -4.81
CA LEU A 217 -6.01 9.40 -6.07
C LEU A 217 -4.76 8.53 -6.31
N GLU A 218 -3.96 8.30 -5.27
CA GLU A 218 -2.76 7.45 -5.36
C GLU A 218 -3.14 5.99 -5.73
N LEU A 219 -4.21 5.45 -5.12
CA LEU A 219 -4.73 4.13 -5.46
C LEU A 219 -5.27 4.06 -6.89
N HIS A 220 -6.01 5.09 -7.33
CA HIS A 220 -6.49 5.14 -8.71
C HIS A 220 -5.34 5.16 -9.72
N GLN A 221 -4.29 5.96 -9.46
CA GLN A 221 -3.08 5.98 -10.29
C GLN A 221 -2.33 4.64 -10.31
N MET A 222 -2.38 3.88 -9.21
CA MET A 222 -1.80 2.55 -9.13
C MET A 222 -2.43 1.58 -10.11
N PHE A 223 -3.77 1.52 -10.15
CA PHE A 223 -4.48 0.67 -11.11
C PHE A 223 -4.22 1.09 -12.57
N ALA A 224 -4.07 2.40 -12.82
CA ALA A 224 -3.78 2.91 -14.15
C ALA A 224 -2.32 2.71 -14.61
N THR A 225 -1.39 2.30 -13.73
CA THR A 225 0.04 2.25 -14.03
C THR A 225 0.56 0.80 -14.09
N PRO A 226 0.86 0.24 -15.28
CA PRO A 226 1.39 -1.13 -15.40
C PRO A 226 2.69 -1.38 -14.63
N MET A 227 3.57 -0.38 -14.54
CA MET A 227 4.81 -0.50 -13.77
C MET A 227 4.56 -0.72 -12.27
N ALA A 228 3.45 -0.23 -11.72
CA ALA A 228 3.11 -0.44 -10.32
C ALA A 228 2.84 -1.93 -10.04
N ASN A 229 2.17 -2.61 -10.97
CA ASN A 229 1.92 -4.05 -10.93
C ASN A 229 3.23 -4.84 -10.97
N ASP A 230 4.14 -4.52 -11.89
CA ASP A 230 5.46 -5.18 -11.97
C ASP A 230 6.26 -5.04 -10.67
N ILE A 231 6.26 -3.86 -10.05
CA ILE A 231 6.93 -3.62 -8.76
C ILE A 231 6.23 -4.44 -7.67
N ALA A 232 4.90 -4.44 -7.62
CA ALA A 232 4.16 -5.16 -6.59
C ALA A 232 4.40 -6.67 -6.64
N ASN A 233 4.35 -7.25 -7.84
CA ASN A 233 4.61 -8.66 -8.09
C ASN A 233 6.03 -9.03 -7.66
N PHE A 234 7.00 -8.23 -8.08
CA PHE A 234 8.39 -8.45 -7.67
C PHE A 234 8.61 -8.28 -6.17
N SER A 235 7.92 -7.34 -5.51
CA SER A 235 7.97 -7.21 -4.06
C SER A 235 7.39 -8.42 -3.34
N LEU A 236 6.26 -8.95 -3.80
CA LEU A 236 5.65 -10.17 -3.22
C LEU A 236 6.57 -11.39 -3.36
N ASP A 237 7.29 -11.53 -4.47
CA ASP A 237 8.28 -12.58 -4.69
C ASP A 237 9.40 -12.55 -3.62
N LEU A 238 9.69 -11.38 -3.05
CA LEU A 238 10.74 -11.18 -2.03
C LEU A 238 10.23 -11.26 -0.58
N LEU A 239 8.91 -11.16 -0.35
CA LEU A 239 8.34 -11.12 0.99
C LEU A 239 8.57 -12.38 1.83
N PRO A 240 8.58 -13.62 1.31
CA PRO A 240 8.83 -14.81 2.12
C PRO A 240 10.13 -14.72 2.92
N SER A 241 11.23 -14.30 2.28
CA SER A 241 12.52 -14.08 2.92
C SER A 241 12.47 -12.95 3.96
N VAL A 242 11.70 -11.89 3.70
CA VAL A 242 11.50 -10.81 4.67
C VAL A 242 10.74 -11.32 5.89
N LEU A 243 9.75 -12.18 5.75
CA LEU A 243 8.97 -12.72 6.87
C LEU A 243 9.74 -13.73 7.74
N GLU A 244 10.77 -14.39 7.21
CA GLU A 244 11.68 -15.22 8.01
C GLU A 244 12.35 -14.41 9.13
N THR A 245 12.65 -13.13 8.89
CA THR A 245 13.19 -12.25 9.95
C THR A 245 12.21 -12.01 11.09
N LYS A 246 10.90 -12.07 10.85
CA LYS A 246 9.90 -12.04 11.93
C LYS A 246 9.95 -13.32 12.77
N ARG A 247 10.23 -14.46 12.13
CA ARG A 247 10.34 -15.76 12.83
C ARG A 247 11.61 -15.85 13.68
N SER A 248 12.72 -15.26 13.25
CA SER A 248 13.95 -15.22 14.07
C SER A 248 13.78 -14.37 15.33
N HIS A 249 13.02 -13.26 15.29
CA HIS A 249 12.66 -12.48 16.48
C HIS A 249 11.61 -13.17 17.37
N GLY A 250 10.89 -14.16 16.83
CA GLY A 250 9.89 -14.96 17.56
C GLY A 250 10.43 -16.29 18.10
N ALA A 251 11.66 -16.68 17.74
CA ALA A 251 12.27 -17.89 18.23
C ALA A 251 12.84 -17.63 19.63
N GLN A 252 12.06 -18.05 20.63
CA GLN A 252 12.40 -18.14 22.05
C GLN A 252 12.62 -16.82 22.78
N ARG A 253 11.49 -16.20 23.18
CA ARG A 253 11.46 -15.55 24.51
C ARG A 253 11.47 -16.66 25.55
N TYR A 254 12.65 -17.01 26.07
CA TYR A 254 12.70 -17.73 27.32
C TYR A 254 12.08 -16.82 28.39
N LEU A 255 11.04 -17.30 29.09
CA LEU A 255 10.46 -16.62 30.25
C LEU A 255 11.38 -16.63 31.48
N VAL A 256 12.60 -17.16 31.32
CA VAL A 256 13.63 -17.27 32.36
C VAL A 256 14.93 -16.85 31.69
N ASP A 257 15.49 -15.70 32.11
CA ASP A 257 16.82 -15.22 31.75
C ASP A 257 17.84 -16.36 31.82
N GLY A 258 18.23 -16.89 30.66
CA GLY A 258 19.32 -17.84 30.56
C GLY A 258 20.66 -17.14 30.80
N PHE A 259 21.57 -17.82 31.48
CA PHE A 259 22.97 -17.40 31.54
C PHE A 259 23.69 -17.91 30.29
N ALA A 260 24.24 -17.01 29.50
CA ALA A 260 24.94 -17.31 28.24
C ALA A 260 26.40 -17.72 28.46
N SER A 261 27.05 -17.14 29.46
CA SER A 261 28.45 -17.45 29.79
C SER A 261 28.77 -17.10 31.24
N VAL A 262 30.02 -17.37 31.66
CA VAL A 262 30.58 -16.93 32.94
C VAL A 262 31.68 -15.92 32.62
N GLU A 263 31.63 -14.75 33.25
CA GLU A 263 32.56 -13.64 33.05
C GLU A 263 33.21 -13.22 34.36
N THR A 264 34.37 -12.56 34.29
CA THR A 264 35.09 -12.07 35.47
C THR A 264 34.67 -10.66 35.91
N ARG A 265 33.59 -10.13 35.33
CA ARG A 265 33.03 -8.82 35.64
C ARG A 265 31.51 -8.88 35.59
N GLY A 266 30.84 -8.28 36.57
CA GLY A 266 29.39 -8.24 36.63
C GLY A 266 28.87 -7.43 37.82
N ASN A 267 27.56 -7.27 37.87
CA ASN A 267 26.88 -6.76 39.06
C ASN A 267 26.87 -7.86 40.15
N LEU A 268 26.82 -7.47 41.43
CA LEU A 268 26.72 -8.39 42.57
C LEU A 268 25.50 -9.32 42.44
N ASP A 269 24.39 -8.83 41.87
CA ASP A 269 23.19 -9.63 41.60
C ASP A 269 23.41 -10.76 40.58
N SER A 270 24.54 -10.74 39.88
CA SER A 270 24.95 -11.74 38.89
C SER A 270 26.15 -12.55 39.35
N LEU A 271 26.62 -12.40 40.60
CA LEU A 271 27.74 -13.18 41.13
C LEU A 271 27.37 -14.67 41.16
N LEU A 272 28.32 -15.54 40.80
CA LEU A 272 28.11 -16.99 40.92
C LEU A 272 27.93 -17.34 42.41
N PRO A 273 26.89 -18.11 42.80
CA PRO A 273 26.70 -18.54 44.19
C PRO A 273 27.90 -19.29 44.78
N SER A 274 28.70 -19.95 43.94
CA SER A 274 29.95 -20.61 44.36
C SER A 274 31.02 -19.64 44.86
N GLU A 275 30.97 -18.36 44.47
CA GLU A 275 31.89 -17.33 44.97
C GLU A 275 31.56 -16.91 46.41
N LEU A 276 30.33 -17.13 46.89
CA LEU A 276 29.92 -16.81 48.27
C LEU A 276 30.34 -17.87 49.30
N VAL A 277 30.92 -18.97 48.84
CA VAL A 277 31.39 -20.07 49.70
C VAL A 277 32.80 -19.79 50.25
N TYR A 278 33.54 -18.87 49.63
CA TYR A 278 34.88 -18.49 50.08
C TYR A 278 34.82 -17.69 51.40
N ASP A 279 35.90 -17.76 52.17
CA ASP A 279 36.05 -16.90 53.35
C ASP A 279 36.21 -15.42 52.96
N ASP A 280 35.93 -14.52 53.90
CA ASP A 280 35.89 -13.07 53.66
C ASP A 280 37.23 -12.54 53.11
N GLU A 281 38.36 -13.03 53.61
CA GLU A 281 39.70 -12.60 53.17
C GLU A 281 39.99 -13.02 51.72
N LEU A 282 39.63 -14.25 51.34
CA LEU A 282 39.81 -14.75 49.98
C LEU A 282 38.80 -14.12 49.01
N PHE A 283 37.57 -13.87 49.47
CA PHE A 283 36.55 -13.17 48.69
C PHE A 283 37.01 -11.77 48.31
N ASP A 284 37.51 -11.00 49.29
CA ASP A 284 38.01 -9.63 49.10
C ASP A 284 39.24 -9.61 48.19
N ARG A 285 40.17 -10.55 48.39
CA ARG A 285 41.34 -10.70 47.53
C ARG A 285 40.93 -10.96 46.07
N ARG A 286 40.00 -11.89 45.84
CA ARG A 286 39.51 -12.20 44.48
C ARG A 286 38.69 -11.07 43.87
N TYR A 287 37.96 -10.30 44.69
CA TYR A 287 37.27 -9.08 44.24
C TYR A 287 38.28 -8.05 43.71
N LEU A 288 39.32 -7.75 44.50
CA LEU A 288 40.36 -6.80 44.15
C LEU A 288 41.14 -7.20 42.89
N HIS A 289 41.41 -8.50 42.72
CA HIS A 289 42.12 -9.03 41.55
C HIS A 289 41.23 -9.29 40.33
N ARG A 290 39.91 -9.03 40.42
CA ARG A 290 38.92 -9.31 39.34
C ARG A 290 38.91 -10.78 38.91
N GLU A 291 39.01 -11.65 39.90
CA GLU A 291 38.99 -13.11 39.72
C GLU A 291 37.63 -13.72 40.13
N GLN A 292 36.68 -12.90 40.55
CA GLN A 292 35.31 -13.33 40.84
C GLN A 292 34.55 -13.66 39.55
N LEU A 293 33.74 -14.70 39.62
CA LEU A 293 32.93 -15.17 38.50
C LEU A 293 31.50 -14.66 38.62
N TYR A 294 30.97 -14.14 37.53
CA TYR A 294 29.61 -13.65 37.38
C TYR A 294 28.93 -14.40 36.24
N TYR A 295 27.64 -14.67 36.39
CA TYR A 295 26.83 -15.12 35.30
C TYR A 295 26.62 -13.98 34.33
N ALA A 296 27.05 -14.16 33.08
CA ALA A 296 26.69 -13.27 32.00
C ALA A 296 25.34 -13.70 31.44
N ARG A 297 24.35 -12.83 31.55
CA ARG A 297 23.05 -13.03 30.88
C ARG A 297 23.24 -12.88 29.38
N GLU A 298 22.47 -13.63 28.61
CA GLU A 298 22.30 -13.31 27.18
C GLU A 298 21.78 -11.88 27.12
N LYS A 299 22.64 -10.93 26.78
CA LYS A 299 22.17 -9.57 26.56
C LYS A 299 21.25 -9.66 25.38
N ASP A 300 19.95 -9.43 25.60
CA ASP A 300 19.10 -8.86 24.57
C ASP A 300 19.96 -7.82 23.88
N HIS A 301 20.23 -8.01 22.59
CA HIS A 301 20.87 -6.96 21.82
C HIS A 301 20.03 -5.72 22.10
N GLU A 302 20.58 -4.76 22.85
CA GLU A 302 19.98 -3.44 22.98
C GLU A 302 19.83 -2.98 21.55
N ASN A 303 18.60 -3.11 21.05
CA ASN A 303 18.23 -2.74 19.70
C ASN A 303 18.44 -1.23 19.70
N LYS A 304 19.62 -0.78 19.29
CA LYS A 304 19.82 0.62 18.96
C LYS A 304 18.81 0.87 17.86
N ASP A 305 17.78 1.66 18.16
CA ASP A 305 16.78 2.05 17.18
C ASP A 305 17.52 2.67 15.98
N ARG A 306 17.80 1.86 14.94
CA ARG A 306 18.52 2.33 13.77
C ARG A 306 17.55 3.09 12.90
N HIS A 307 18.02 4.16 12.29
CA HIS A 307 17.24 4.92 11.32
C HIS A 307 17.72 4.59 9.90
N HIS A 308 16.94 3.80 9.17
CA HIS A 308 17.22 3.48 7.77
C HIS A 308 16.61 4.51 6.83
N ILE A 309 17.44 5.14 6.02
CA ILE A 309 17.04 6.07 4.97
C ILE A 309 17.25 5.41 3.60
N PHE A 310 16.16 5.09 2.92
CA PHE A 310 16.17 4.58 1.56
C PHE A 310 16.01 5.72 0.56
N LEU A 311 17.00 5.87 -0.33
CA LEU A 311 16.98 6.86 -1.41
C LEU A 311 16.86 6.14 -2.75
N VAL A 312 15.76 6.35 -3.47
CA VAL A 312 15.54 5.70 -4.76
C VAL A 312 15.60 6.72 -5.89
N ASP A 313 16.51 6.52 -6.83
CA ASP A 313 16.64 7.34 -8.03
C ASP A 313 15.38 7.19 -8.90
N ALA A 314 14.69 8.30 -9.16
CA ALA A 314 13.48 8.39 -9.98
C ALA A 314 13.73 9.03 -11.35
N SER A 315 15.00 9.28 -11.70
CA SER A 315 15.40 9.85 -12.98
C SER A 315 15.14 8.91 -14.17
N ALA A 316 15.18 9.47 -15.37
CA ALA A 316 14.93 8.72 -16.61
C ALA A 316 15.84 7.50 -16.81
N SER A 317 17.07 7.53 -16.27
CA SER A 317 18.01 6.41 -16.33
C SER A 317 17.53 5.17 -15.60
N MET A 318 16.66 5.30 -14.60
CA MET A 318 16.13 4.15 -13.85
C MET A 318 14.93 3.49 -14.51
N ARG A 319 14.34 4.07 -15.57
CA ARG A 319 13.12 3.54 -16.21
C ARG A 319 13.21 2.05 -16.60
N GLY A 320 12.04 1.40 -16.62
CA GLY A 320 11.88 -0.02 -16.95
C GLY A 320 12.25 -0.93 -15.79
N LEU A 321 12.90 -2.05 -16.08
CA LEU A 321 13.24 -3.10 -15.11
C LEU A 321 14.12 -2.62 -13.96
N ARG A 322 14.89 -1.53 -14.16
CA ARG A 322 15.75 -0.98 -13.10
C ARG A 322 14.92 -0.31 -11.99
N THR A 323 13.83 0.40 -12.35
CA THR A 323 12.86 0.95 -11.38
C THR A 323 12.15 -0.18 -10.65
N VAL A 324 11.71 -1.21 -11.39
CA VAL A 324 11.04 -2.39 -10.81
C VAL A 324 11.93 -3.04 -9.75
N PHE A 325 13.18 -3.30 -10.12
CA PHE A 325 14.17 -3.87 -9.21
C PHE A 325 14.45 -2.96 -8.01
N ALA A 326 14.82 -1.70 -8.25
CA ALA A 326 15.22 -0.78 -7.20
C ALA A 326 14.11 -0.54 -6.19
N ARG A 327 12.87 -0.26 -6.65
CA ARG A 327 11.72 -0.06 -5.77
C ARG A 327 11.31 -1.34 -5.06
N GLY A 328 11.31 -2.47 -5.77
CA GLY A 328 10.90 -3.74 -5.17
C GLY A 328 11.84 -4.22 -4.07
N VAL A 329 13.16 -4.14 -4.30
CA VAL A 329 14.18 -4.46 -3.29
C VAL A 329 14.15 -3.46 -2.14
N ALA A 330 14.08 -2.15 -2.44
CA ALA A 330 14.00 -1.14 -1.40
C ALA A 330 12.75 -1.34 -0.52
N LEU A 331 11.60 -1.71 -1.10
CA LEU A 331 10.36 -1.98 -0.35
C LEU A 331 10.51 -3.21 0.55
N ALA A 332 11.14 -4.27 0.04
CA ALA A 332 11.44 -5.46 0.82
C ALA A 332 12.42 -5.17 1.98
N MET A 333 13.48 -4.39 1.73
CA MET A 333 14.43 -3.96 2.77
C MET A 333 13.77 -3.06 3.81
N ALA A 334 12.93 -2.11 3.38
CA ALA A 334 12.16 -1.25 4.26
C ALA A 334 11.23 -2.08 5.15
N LYS A 335 10.54 -3.07 4.58
CA LYS A 335 9.70 -3.98 5.36
C LYS A 335 10.52 -4.82 6.35
N LYS A 336 11.69 -5.33 5.94
CA LYS A 336 12.61 -6.07 6.81
C LYS A 336 13.06 -5.23 8.01
N ALA A 337 13.48 -3.99 7.77
CA ALA A 337 13.85 -3.04 8.82
C ALA A 337 12.68 -2.75 9.77
N LEU A 338 11.48 -2.46 9.24
CA LEU A 338 10.28 -2.24 10.05
C LEU A 338 9.87 -3.46 10.89
N LEU A 339 10.13 -4.68 10.42
CA LEU A 339 9.85 -5.91 11.17
C LEU A 339 10.84 -6.14 12.31
N ALA A 340 12.09 -5.66 12.16
CA ALA A 340 13.10 -5.72 13.22
C ALA A 340 12.92 -4.61 14.29
N GLY A 341 11.98 -3.68 14.08
CA GLY A 341 11.71 -2.57 15.00
C GLY A 341 12.44 -1.26 14.65
N ASP A 342 13.22 -1.24 13.57
CA ASP A 342 13.97 -0.05 13.18
C ASP A 342 13.08 1.04 12.57
N GLN A 343 13.53 2.29 12.67
CA GLN A 343 12.86 3.42 12.03
C GLN A 343 13.20 3.46 10.53
N VAL A 344 12.22 3.73 9.68
CA VAL A 344 12.41 3.76 8.23
C VAL A 344 11.91 5.06 7.62
N THR A 345 12.75 5.70 6.82
CA THR A 345 12.39 6.83 5.97
C THR A 345 12.72 6.52 4.51
N TRP A 346 11.78 6.79 3.63
CA TRP A 346 11.94 6.63 2.19
C TRP A 346 11.90 7.98 1.50
N ARG A 347 12.78 8.20 0.51
CA ARG A 347 12.75 9.36 -0.37
C ARG A 347 13.08 8.96 -1.80
N PHE A 348 12.48 9.67 -2.74
CA PHE A 348 12.91 9.65 -4.13
C PHE A 348 13.88 10.81 -4.39
N PHE A 349 14.75 10.66 -5.39
CA PHE A 349 15.58 11.76 -5.87
C PHE A 349 15.72 11.74 -7.39
N ASP A 350 15.90 12.92 -7.98
CA ASP A 350 16.24 13.11 -9.39
C ASP A 350 17.30 14.23 -9.54
N SER A 351 16.90 15.41 -9.98
CA SER A 351 17.59 16.69 -9.81
C SER A 351 17.44 17.27 -8.40
N ARG A 352 16.43 16.85 -7.65
CA ARG A 352 16.19 17.29 -6.28
C ARG A 352 15.92 16.12 -5.35
N LEU A 353 16.02 16.39 -4.05
CA LEU A 353 15.63 15.44 -3.00
C LEU A 353 14.15 15.65 -2.64
N HIS A 354 13.28 14.67 -2.94
CA HIS A 354 11.84 14.77 -2.71
C HIS A 354 11.45 14.56 -1.24
N ASP A 355 10.19 14.81 -0.88
CA ASP A 355 9.71 14.77 0.50
C ASP A 355 9.92 13.43 1.22
N LYS A 356 10.20 13.53 2.52
CA LYS A 356 10.39 12.38 3.42
C LYS A 356 9.10 11.61 3.62
N GLN A 357 9.13 10.32 3.33
CA GLN A 357 8.08 9.39 3.69
C GLN A 357 8.51 8.57 4.89
N ARG A 358 7.97 8.88 6.07
CA ARG A 358 8.17 8.06 7.27
C ARG A 358 7.29 6.82 7.14
N LEU A 359 7.92 5.66 7.09
CA LEU A 359 7.22 4.39 6.94
C LEU A 359 7.01 3.76 8.32
N SER A 360 5.90 3.04 8.47
CA SER A 360 5.64 2.22 9.65
C SER A 360 4.95 0.93 9.23
N ASN A 361 4.90 -0.07 10.13
CA ASN A 361 4.17 -1.32 9.85
C ASN A 361 2.67 -1.09 9.56
N LYS A 362 2.10 0.03 10.02
CA LYS A 362 0.70 0.41 9.78
C LYS A 362 0.55 1.36 8.59
N ASN A 363 1.60 2.02 8.14
CA ASN A 363 1.52 2.99 7.06
C ASN A 363 2.79 2.94 6.22
N MET A 364 2.79 2.09 5.20
CA MET A 364 3.88 1.98 4.25
C MET A 364 3.70 2.89 3.02
N ARG A 365 2.56 3.57 2.87
CA ARG A 365 2.23 4.42 1.71
C ARG A 365 2.53 3.75 0.36
N VAL A 366 2.20 2.47 0.22
CA VAL A 366 2.55 1.66 -0.95
C VAL A 366 2.12 2.32 -2.27
N PRO A 367 0.88 2.86 -2.43
CA PRO A 367 0.47 3.52 -3.68
C PRO A 367 1.43 4.64 -4.11
N TYR A 368 1.80 5.54 -3.19
CA TYR A 368 2.81 6.58 -3.43
C TYR A 368 4.15 5.98 -3.86
N LEU A 369 4.66 4.96 -3.15
CA LEU A 369 5.96 4.35 -3.46
C LEU A 369 5.98 3.65 -4.83
N LEU A 370 4.87 3.04 -5.25
CA LEU A 370 4.75 2.36 -6.54
C LEU A 370 4.61 3.36 -7.69
N CYS A 371 3.81 4.42 -7.50
CA CYS A 371 3.36 5.29 -8.60
C CYS A 371 4.21 6.54 -8.79
N PHE A 372 5.09 6.89 -7.84
CA PHE A 372 5.89 8.10 -7.91
C PHE A 372 6.60 8.25 -9.27
N ARG A 373 6.55 9.43 -9.89
CA ARG A 373 7.26 9.75 -11.12
C ARG A 373 8.16 10.96 -10.90
N GLY A 374 9.44 10.84 -11.27
CA GLY A 374 10.36 11.99 -11.30
C GLY A 374 9.99 12.92 -12.45
N GLU A 375 10.07 14.22 -12.22
CA GLU A 375 9.61 15.25 -13.16
C GLU A 375 10.78 15.92 -13.89
N LYS A 376 12.02 15.73 -13.42
CA LYS A 376 13.18 16.53 -13.84
C LYS A 376 14.36 15.69 -14.32
N GLY A 377 15.41 16.40 -14.75
CA GLY A 377 16.72 15.83 -15.08
C GLY A 377 17.44 15.28 -13.84
N ARG A 378 18.78 15.23 -13.87
CA ARG A 378 19.57 14.61 -12.81
C ARG A 378 20.66 15.54 -12.31
N ASP A 379 20.68 15.76 -11.01
CA ASP A 379 21.72 16.50 -10.29
C ASP A 379 21.99 15.83 -8.95
N THR A 380 22.81 14.79 -9.00
CA THR A 380 23.23 14.04 -7.81
C THR A 380 24.08 14.90 -6.87
N THR A 381 24.74 15.94 -7.37
CA THR A 381 25.56 16.80 -6.51
C THR A 381 24.66 17.65 -5.61
N GLU A 382 23.63 18.27 -6.16
CA GLU A 382 22.65 19.05 -5.38
C GLU A 382 21.93 18.16 -4.35
N VAL A 383 21.45 16.99 -4.80
CA VAL A 383 20.72 16.02 -3.94
C VAL A 383 21.54 15.62 -2.71
N PHE A 384 22.78 15.13 -2.90
CA PHE A 384 23.58 14.64 -1.79
C PHE A 384 24.16 15.77 -0.94
N THR A 385 24.37 16.97 -1.52
CA THR A 385 24.74 18.17 -0.74
C THR A 385 23.58 18.61 0.15
N ALA A 386 22.34 18.58 -0.35
CA ALA A 386 21.14 18.89 0.43
C ALA A 386 20.93 17.87 1.55
N LEU A 387 21.09 16.58 1.26
CA LEU A 387 21.03 15.50 2.26
C LEU A 387 22.08 15.68 3.35
N HIS A 388 23.32 16.04 3.00
CA HIS A 388 24.39 16.28 3.96
C HIS A 388 24.04 17.41 4.92
N ARG A 389 23.55 18.55 4.42
CA ARG A 389 23.12 19.68 5.26
C ARG A 389 22.00 19.29 6.21
N GLU A 390 21.05 18.50 5.72
CA GLU A 390 19.92 18.04 6.50
C GLU A 390 20.34 17.10 7.64
N LEU A 391 21.21 16.13 7.35
CA LEU A 391 21.72 15.19 8.36
C LEU A 391 22.65 15.86 9.37
N ALA A 392 23.48 16.81 8.93
CA ALA A 392 24.30 17.60 9.84
C ALA A 392 23.45 18.35 10.88
N ARG A 393 22.29 18.89 10.48
CA ARG A 393 21.33 19.51 11.40
C ARG A 393 20.67 18.48 12.32
N GLN A 394 20.21 17.35 11.78
CA GLN A 394 19.57 16.30 12.59
C GLN A 394 20.54 15.71 13.63
N HIS A 395 21.81 15.52 13.28
CA HIS A 395 22.82 14.96 14.19
C HIS A 395 23.14 15.89 15.36
N GLN A 396 23.00 17.22 15.18
CA GLN A 396 23.11 18.18 16.28
C GLN A 396 21.93 18.08 17.27
N GLU A 397 20.76 17.67 16.79
CA GLU A 397 19.54 17.53 17.60
C GLU A 397 19.50 16.18 18.32
N ALA A 398 19.89 15.08 17.65
CA ALA A 398 19.91 13.74 18.21
C ALA A 398 20.99 12.87 17.55
N LYS A 399 21.74 12.12 18.37
CA LYS A 399 22.77 11.19 17.90
C LYS A 399 22.15 9.83 17.58
N GLU A 400 21.50 9.72 16.43
CA GLU A 400 20.89 8.48 15.92
C GLU A 400 21.91 7.64 15.11
N ASP A 401 21.78 6.31 15.15
CA ASP A 401 22.55 5.39 14.29
C ASP A 401 21.85 5.31 12.91
N VAL A 402 22.34 6.09 11.96
CA VAL A 402 21.71 6.24 10.63
C VAL A 402 22.38 5.36 9.60
N VAL A 403 21.57 4.65 8.79
CA VAL A 403 22.03 3.87 7.63
C VAL A 403 21.35 4.40 6.38
N ILE A 404 22.12 4.85 5.41
CA ILE A 404 21.61 5.34 4.12
C ILE A 404 21.87 4.29 3.06
N THR A 405 20.81 3.78 2.44
CA THR A 405 20.89 2.90 1.28
C THR A 405 20.31 3.61 0.07
N PHE A 406 21.14 3.87 -0.94
CA PHE A 406 20.69 4.53 -2.17
C PHE A 406 20.74 3.61 -3.38
N PHE A 407 19.70 3.66 -4.20
CA PHE A 407 19.54 2.91 -5.43
C PHE A 407 19.66 3.85 -6.61
N SER A 408 20.62 3.61 -7.50
CA SER A 408 20.88 4.48 -8.65
C SER A 408 21.44 3.67 -9.82
N HIS A 409 21.48 4.28 -10.99
CA HIS A 409 22.25 3.74 -12.10
C HIS A 409 23.75 4.04 -11.94
N SER A 410 24.57 3.39 -12.77
CA SER A 410 26.04 3.42 -12.72
C SER A 410 26.74 4.77 -12.97
N ARG A 411 26.04 5.84 -13.35
CA ARG A 411 26.67 7.18 -13.53
C ARG A 411 26.33 8.15 -12.40
N CYS A 412 26.03 7.66 -11.19
CA CYS A 412 25.82 8.52 -10.02
C CYS A 412 27.12 9.22 -9.67
N VAL A 413 27.27 10.48 -10.05
CA VAL A 413 28.49 11.24 -9.75
C VAL A 413 28.23 12.05 -8.49
N ILE A 414 28.92 11.70 -7.42
CA ILE A 414 28.87 12.41 -6.14
C ILE A 414 30.30 12.86 -5.83
N ARG A 415 30.44 14.13 -5.46
CA ARG A 415 31.73 14.67 -5.02
C ARG A 415 32.25 13.88 -3.81
N PRO A 416 33.50 13.36 -3.83
CA PRO A 416 34.04 12.57 -2.73
C PRO A 416 33.98 13.28 -1.37
N GLU A 417 34.11 14.60 -1.34
CA GLU A 417 34.03 15.41 -0.12
C GLU A 417 32.65 15.31 0.52
N VAL A 418 31.58 15.28 -0.29
CA VAL A 418 30.20 15.14 0.20
C VAL A 418 29.98 13.74 0.77
N VAL A 419 30.53 12.70 0.12
CA VAL A 419 30.44 11.32 0.62
C VAL A 419 31.17 11.20 1.97
N LEU A 420 32.39 11.74 2.08
CA LEU A 420 33.13 11.75 3.33
C LEU A 420 32.40 12.53 4.43
N GLY A 421 31.79 13.67 4.09
CA GLY A 421 30.96 14.42 5.03
C GLY A 421 29.77 13.60 5.53
N LEU A 422 29.08 12.89 4.64
CA LEU A 422 27.94 12.05 5.00
C LEU A 422 28.33 10.87 5.91
N LYS A 423 29.54 10.31 5.74
CA LYS A 423 30.04 9.22 6.60
C LYS A 423 30.21 9.61 8.06
N ASN A 424 30.38 10.91 8.34
CA ASN A 424 30.46 11.38 9.73
C ASN A 424 29.12 11.21 10.47
N PHE A 425 28.02 11.07 9.73
CA PHE A 425 26.65 11.04 10.29
C PHE A 425 25.93 9.71 10.04
N ALA A 426 26.33 8.93 9.03
CA ALA A 426 25.63 7.72 8.64
C ALA A 426 26.53 6.67 7.97
N LYS A 427 26.16 5.39 8.09
CA LYS A 427 26.71 4.32 7.23
C LYS A 427 26.12 4.44 5.83
N LEU A 428 26.95 4.39 4.79
CA LEU A 428 26.54 4.59 3.39
C LEU A 428 26.64 3.29 2.59
N ARG A 429 25.51 2.89 1.99
CA ARG A 429 25.40 1.72 1.11
C ARG A 429 24.85 2.12 -0.26
N GLY A 430 25.51 1.67 -1.33
CA GLY A 430 25.09 1.96 -2.71
C GLY A 430 24.65 0.69 -3.45
N VAL A 431 23.49 0.73 -4.11
CA VAL A 431 23.06 -0.31 -5.05
C VAL A 431 23.02 0.30 -6.45
N PHE A 432 23.89 -0.19 -7.32
CA PHE A 432 24.11 0.35 -8.66
C PHE A 432 23.63 -0.61 -9.73
N VAL A 433 22.73 -0.14 -10.59
CA VAL A 433 22.30 -0.88 -11.78
C VAL A 433 23.08 -0.40 -13.00
N LYS A 434 23.83 -1.30 -13.63
CA LYS A 434 24.65 -1.05 -14.81
C LYS A 434 23.88 -1.31 -16.10
N PRO A 435 23.97 -0.42 -17.12
CA PRO A 435 23.47 -0.70 -18.45
C PRO A 435 24.37 -1.64 -19.27
N ASN A 436 25.70 -1.57 -19.11
CA ASN A 436 26.69 -2.34 -19.88
C ASN A 436 27.63 -3.16 -18.97
N ALA A 437 28.39 -4.10 -19.56
CA ALA A 437 29.32 -4.99 -18.86
C ALA A 437 30.62 -4.34 -18.36
N ASP A 438 30.89 -3.08 -18.72
CA ASP A 438 32.12 -2.38 -18.34
C ASP A 438 32.24 -2.18 -16.82
N GLU A 439 33.48 -2.00 -16.32
CA GLU A 439 33.76 -1.77 -14.89
C GLU A 439 33.04 -0.52 -14.34
N LEU A 440 32.59 -0.58 -13.08
CA LEU A 440 31.96 0.57 -12.44
C LEU A 440 33.07 1.50 -11.96
N TYR A 441 33.26 2.62 -12.64
CA TYR A 441 34.21 3.64 -12.18
C TYR A 441 33.45 4.83 -11.60
N LEU A 442 33.45 4.92 -10.27
CA LEU A 442 32.96 6.07 -9.52
C LEU A 442 33.96 6.37 -8.40
N ASP A 443 34.47 7.60 -8.36
CA ASP A 443 35.61 8.02 -7.52
C ASP A 443 35.41 7.83 -6.02
N TYR A 444 34.16 7.65 -5.59
CA TYR A 444 33.77 7.53 -4.19
C TYR A 444 33.41 6.10 -3.76
N LEU A 445 33.48 5.08 -4.64
CA LEU A 445 33.08 3.71 -4.31
C LEU A 445 33.83 3.13 -3.13
N ASN A 446 35.15 3.36 -3.09
CA ASN A 446 36.02 2.92 -2.01
C ASN A 446 35.74 3.65 -0.68
N ARG A 447 34.92 4.70 -0.69
CA ARG A 447 34.50 5.41 0.52
C ARG A 447 33.22 4.80 1.10
N LEU A 448 32.39 4.11 0.33
CA LEU A 448 31.15 3.51 0.83
C LEU A 448 31.44 2.37 1.81
N ASP A 449 30.53 2.16 2.77
CA ASP A 449 30.63 1.04 3.73
C ASP A 449 30.21 -0.29 3.09
N GLY A 450 29.46 -0.23 1.99
CA GLY A 450 29.17 -1.38 1.14
C GLY A 450 28.55 -0.94 -0.17
N HIS A 451 28.81 -1.68 -1.24
CA HIS A 451 28.13 -1.45 -2.51
C HIS A 451 27.85 -2.74 -3.25
N HIS A 452 26.79 -2.73 -4.04
CA HIS A 452 26.41 -3.85 -4.89
C HIS A 452 26.17 -3.36 -6.31
N VAL A 453 26.62 -4.14 -7.28
CA VAL A 453 26.57 -3.80 -8.69
C VAL A 453 25.83 -4.89 -9.43
N ILE A 454 24.78 -4.51 -10.16
CA ILE A 454 23.91 -5.44 -10.87
C ILE A 454 23.94 -5.08 -12.36
N SER A 455 24.18 -6.05 -13.22
CA SER A 455 24.12 -5.86 -14.67
C SER A 455 22.67 -5.82 -15.16
N ALA A 456 22.40 -5.05 -16.21
CA ALA A 456 21.08 -4.97 -16.83
C ALA A 456 20.62 -6.33 -17.38
N SER A 457 21.54 -7.15 -17.91
CA SER A 457 21.23 -8.49 -18.44
C SER A 457 20.64 -9.41 -17.37
N VAL A 458 21.07 -9.29 -16.12
CA VAL A 458 20.55 -10.07 -15.00
C VAL A 458 19.11 -9.64 -14.62
N LEU A 459 18.72 -8.41 -14.96
CA LEU A 459 17.36 -7.93 -14.69
C LEU A 459 16.32 -8.44 -15.69
N GLU A 460 16.76 -8.89 -16.87
CA GLU A 460 15.90 -9.45 -17.92
C GLU A 460 15.38 -10.85 -17.55
N ASP A 461 16.20 -11.66 -16.87
CA ASP A 461 15.82 -12.96 -16.35
C ASP A 461 15.18 -12.84 -14.96
N ARG A 462 13.92 -13.28 -14.83
CA ARG A 462 13.18 -13.22 -13.56
C ARG A 462 13.88 -13.97 -12.43
N ALA A 463 14.44 -15.15 -12.70
CA ALA A 463 15.07 -15.97 -11.67
C ALA A 463 16.37 -15.34 -11.19
N GLN A 464 17.25 -14.93 -12.11
CA GLN A 464 18.50 -14.28 -11.76
C GLN A 464 18.26 -12.95 -11.03
N ARG A 465 17.25 -12.18 -11.46
CA ARG A 465 16.83 -10.95 -10.79
C ARG A 465 16.40 -11.21 -9.34
N GLN A 466 15.63 -12.27 -9.10
CA GLN A 466 15.18 -12.65 -7.76
C GLN A 466 16.36 -13.10 -6.90
N ASP A 467 17.27 -13.92 -7.42
CA ASP A 467 18.46 -14.38 -6.71
C ASP A 467 19.36 -13.23 -6.28
N GLN A 468 19.59 -12.26 -7.17
CA GLN A 468 20.34 -11.05 -6.82
C GLN A 468 19.65 -10.24 -5.72
N ALA A 469 18.33 -10.08 -5.79
CA ALA A 469 17.57 -9.37 -4.77
C ALA A 469 17.61 -10.09 -3.41
N LEU A 470 17.53 -11.43 -3.40
CA LEU A 470 17.64 -12.22 -2.18
C LEU A 470 19.05 -12.16 -1.59
N SER A 471 20.10 -12.18 -2.42
CA SER A 471 21.48 -11.97 -1.99
C SER A 471 21.67 -10.59 -1.33
N LEU A 472 21.12 -9.54 -1.94
CA LEU A 472 21.09 -8.20 -1.35
C LEU A 472 20.35 -8.18 -0.01
N LEU A 473 19.19 -8.83 0.07
CA LEU A 473 18.40 -8.89 1.30
C LEU A 473 19.11 -9.69 2.39
N ALA A 474 19.82 -10.75 2.05
CA ALA A 474 20.61 -11.54 2.99
C ALA A 474 21.81 -10.74 3.52
N GLY A 475 22.56 -10.07 2.63
CA GLY A 475 23.65 -9.16 2.99
C GLY A 475 23.19 -7.90 3.74
N TYR A 476 21.90 -7.55 3.63
CA TYR A 476 21.29 -6.47 4.40
C TYR A 476 21.08 -6.92 5.85
N GLN A 477 22.14 -6.78 6.65
CA GLN A 477 22.09 -6.99 8.08
C GLN A 477 21.22 -5.92 8.75
N VAL A 478 20.14 -6.38 9.37
CA VAL A 478 19.25 -5.62 10.25
C VAL A 478 19.54 -6.14 11.66
N GLY A 479 19.93 -5.26 12.60
CA GLY A 479 20.14 -5.63 14.00
C GLY A 479 21.50 -6.20 14.43
N THR A 480 22.42 -6.60 13.53
CA THR A 480 23.76 -7.05 13.98
C THR A 480 24.75 -5.88 14.02
N ALA A 481 25.45 -5.72 15.14
CA ALA A 481 26.71 -4.96 15.17
C ALA A 481 27.72 -5.68 14.26
N ASP A 482 28.53 -4.90 13.54
CA ASP A 482 29.71 -5.42 12.84
C ASP A 482 30.47 -6.33 13.81
N ARG A 483 30.59 -7.61 13.48
CA ARG A 483 31.55 -8.50 14.14
C ARG A 483 32.93 -8.03 13.71
N GLY A 484 33.44 -7.01 14.37
CA GLY A 484 34.84 -6.63 14.35
C GLY A 484 35.61 -7.57 15.28
N ASN A 485 36.03 -8.71 14.72
CA ASN A 485 37.37 -9.31 14.84
C ASN A 485 37.43 -10.62 14.07
#